data_AF-A0A5J4QYU3-F1
#
_entry.id   AF-A0A5J4QYU3-F1
#
_cell.length_a   1.000
_cell.length_b   1.000
_cell.length_c   1.000
_cell.angle_alpha   90.00
_cell.angle_beta   90.00
_cell.angle_gamma   90.00
#
_symmetry.space_group_name_H-M   'P 1'
#
loop_
_entity.id
_entity.type
_entity.pdbx_description
1 polymer ?
#
loop_
_entity_poly.entity_id
_entity_poly.type
_entity_poly.pdbx_seq_one_letter_code
_entity_poly.pdbx_strand_id
1 'polypeptide(L)'
;MDEKLKDPDVLLVKEKNSNELKAVSGLNADGTPKTTLPKAENNPDFLKINKHSNVLENFFTNFMRQTKEPTRFEFFKAPLEKVEEVARKLQEAFTNPDKPENKDMLDMHRVEPKEHIQEQAQEQPQSQSSN
;
A
#
# COMPACT_ATOMS: atom_id res chain seq x y z
N MET A 1 15.95 -11.45 -23.25
CA MET A 1 15.27 -12.54 -22.53
C MET A 1 14.45 -11.85 -21.48
N ASP A 2 13.28 -11.38 -21.90
CA ASP A 2 12.51 -10.35 -21.21
C ASP A 2 11.22 -10.95 -20.68
N GLU A 3 11.40 -11.92 -19.80
CA GLU A 3 10.32 -12.45 -18.97
C GLU A 3 10.79 -12.35 -17.53
N LYS A 4 10.98 -11.10 -17.07
CA LYS A 4 10.72 -10.82 -15.65
C LYS A 4 9.24 -11.10 -15.46
N LEU A 5 8.91 -12.35 -15.15
CA LEU A 5 7.70 -12.71 -14.44
C LEU A 5 7.63 -11.70 -13.30
N LYS A 6 6.76 -10.70 -13.45
CA LYS A 6 6.59 -9.66 -12.44
C LYS A 6 5.80 -10.35 -11.36
N ASP A 7 6.52 -10.95 -10.40
CA ASP A 7 5.90 -11.52 -9.22
C ASP A 7 4.90 -10.52 -8.65
N PRO A 8 3.73 -11.00 -8.18
CA PRO A 8 2.74 -10.13 -7.60
C PRO A 8 3.37 -9.34 -6.46
N ASP A 9 3.03 -8.05 -6.40
CA ASP A 9 3.32 -7.26 -5.21
C ASP A 9 2.26 -7.56 -4.15
N VAL A 10 2.60 -7.37 -2.88
CA VAL A 10 1.71 -7.50 -1.74
C VAL A 10 1.52 -6.12 -1.13
N LEU A 11 0.27 -5.79 -0.81
CA LEU A 11 -0.04 -4.59 -0.07
C LEU A 11 0.23 -4.80 1.42
N LEU A 12 1.04 -3.94 1.99
CA LEU A 12 1.33 -3.84 3.40
C LEU A 12 0.65 -2.60 3.98
N VAL A 13 0.26 -2.65 5.25
CA VAL A 13 -0.34 -1.52 5.95
C VAL A 13 0.27 -1.38 7.34
N LYS A 14 0.45 -0.12 7.73
CA LYS A 14 0.87 0.33 9.05
C LYS A 14 -0.18 1.27 9.61
N GLU A 15 -0.50 1.11 10.88
CA GLU A 15 -1.34 2.06 11.61
C GLU A 15 -0.47 3.15 12.23
N LYS A 16 -0.92 4.41 12.25
CA LYS A 16 -0.18 5.52 12.88
C LYS A 16 0.13 5.27 14.37
N ASN A 17 -0.70 4.47 15.04
CA ASN A 17 -0.53 4.11 16.45
C ASN A 17 0.32 2.84 16.66
N SER A 18 0.76 2.17 15.59
CA SER A 18 1.55 0.94 15.67
C SER A 18 2.80 1.03 14.80
N ASN A 19 3.92 0.55 15.34
CA ASN A 19 5.14 0.32 14.55
C ASN A 19 5.11 -1.07 13.87
N GLU A 20 3.99 -1.79 13.96
CA GLU A 20 3.80 -3.05 13.28
C GLU A 20 3.36 -2.83 11.84
N LEU A 21 4.06 -3.52 10.94
CA LEU A 21 3.67 -3.62 9.56
C LEU A 21 2.97 -4.97 9.35
N LYS A 22 1.80 -4.94 8.71
CA LYS A 22 1.00 -6.14 8.45
C LYS A 22 0.68 -6.26 6.97
N ALA A 23 0.55 -7.48 6.49
CA ALA A 23 0.12 -7.73 5.11
C ALA A 23 -1.40 -7.64 5.01
N VAL A 24 -1.89 -6.93 4.00
CA VAL A 24 -3.32 -6.83 3.72
C VAL A 24 -3.78 -8.12 3.04
N SER A 25 -4.84 -8.72 3.56
CA SER A 25 -5.53 -9.86 2.94
C SER A 25 -6.84 -9.49 2.28
N GLY A 26 -7.35 -8.28 2.54
CA GLY A 26 -8.59 -7.78 1.96
C GLY A 26 -9.13 -6.57 2.72
N LEU A 27 -10.43 -6.33 2.60
CA LEU A 27 -11.15 -5.26 3.31
C LEU A 27 -12.20 -5.87 4.24
N ASN A 28 -12.32 -5.34 5.45
CA ASN A 28 -13.40 -5.71 6.38
C ASN A 28 -14.72 -5.02 5.98
N ALA A 29 -15.83 -5.50 6.54
CA ALA A 29 -17.16 -4.94 6.30
C ALA A 29 -17.32 -3.51 6.84
N ASP A 30 -16.51 -3.10 7.81
CA ASP A 30 -16.46 -1.73 8.33
C ASP A 30 -15.58 -0.79 7.48
N GLY A 31 -14.91 -1.31 6.45
CA GLY A 31 -14.01 -0.56 5.58
C GLY A 31 -12.54 -0.58 5.99
N THR A 32 -12.19 -1.06 7.18
CA THR A 32 -10.77 -1.18 7.57
C THR A 32 -10.04 -2.26 6.77
N PRO A 33 -8.72 -2.11 6.54
CA PRO A 33 -7.90 -3.15 5.94
C PRO A 33 -7.91 -4.41 6.79
N LYS A 34 -8.28 -5.54 6.19
CA LYS A 34 -8.08 -6.85 6.80
C LYS A 34 -6.60 -7.20 6.70
N THR A 35 -5.98 -7.51 7.83
CA THR A 35 -4.53 -7.73 7.94
C THR A 35 -4.18 -9.12 8.44
N THR A 36 -2.99 -9.59 8.09
CA THR A 36 -2.37 -10.84 8.54
C THR A 36 -0.85 -10.63 8.69
N LEU A 37 -0.15 -11.61 9.27
CA LEU A 37 1.30 -11.50 9.46
C LEU A 37 2.02 -11.56 8.10
N PRO A 38 2.99 -10.67 7.83
CA PRO A 38 3.76 -10.62 6.58
C PRO A 38 4.82 -11.75 6.52
N LYS A 39 4.37 -12.99 6.73
CA LYS A 39 5.20 -14.20 6.69
C LYS A 39 4.89 -15.01 5.43
N ALA A 40 5.88 -15.73 4.93
CA ALA A 40 5.70 -16.59 3.76
C ALA A 40 4.58 -17.64 3.94
N GLU A 41 4.33 -18.08 5.17
CA GLU A 41 3.25 -19.02 5.52
C GLU A 41 1.84 -18.46 5.21
N ASN A 42 1.67 -17.14 5.24
CA ASN A 42 0.40 -16.46 4.97
C ASN A 42 0.32 -15.91 3.53
N ASN A 43 1.32 -16.21 2.68
CA ASN A 43 1.29 -15.89 1.25
C ASN A 43 -0.03 -16.22 0.52
N PRO A 44 -0.74 -17.34 0.79
CA PRO A 44 -2.03 -17.59 0.14
C PRO A 44 -3.12 -16.59 0.53
N ASP A 45 -3.06 -16.00 1.71
CA ASP A 45 -4.03 -15.03 2.22
C ASP A 45 -3.75 -13.59 1.78
N PHE A 46 -2.56 -13.30 1.24
CA PHE A 46 -2.18 -11.95 0.87
C PHE A 46 -2.95 -11.41 -0.33
N LEU A 47 -3.23 -10.11 -0.29
CA LEU A 47 -3.75 -9.36 -1.42
C LEU A 47 -2.63 -9.20 -2.46
N LYS A 48 -2.67 -10.06 -3.48
CA LYS A 48 -1.72 -10.07 -4.61
C LYS A 48 -2.08 -8.99 -5.63
N ILE A 49 -1.26 -7.96 -5.72
CA ILE A 49 -1.33 -6.88 -6.69
C ILE A 49 -0.62 -7.34 -7.96
N ASN A 50 -1.40 -7.59 -9.01
CA ASN A 50 -0.89 -7.84 -10.34
C ASN A 50 -1.08 -6.60 -11.21
N LYS A 51 -0.12 -6.29 -12.10
CA LYS A 51 -0.21 -5.13 -13.02
C LYS A 51 -1.41 -5.15 -13.97
N HIS A 52 -2.01 -6.31 -14.17
CA HIS A 52 -3.20 -6.50 -15.01
C HIS A 52 -4.50 -6.49 -14.22
N SER A 53 -4.45 -6.25 -12.90
CA SER A 53 -5.58 -6.45 -12.01
C SER A 53 -5.94 -5.17 -11.25
N ASN A 54 -7.21 -4.82 -11.28
CA ASN A 54 -7.76 -3.63 -10.60
C ASN A 54 -8.03 -3.89 -9.11
N VAL A 55 -7.45 -4.96 -8.53
CA VAL A 55 -7.65 -5.32 -7.11
C VAL A 55 -7.18 -4.22 -6.17
N LEU A 56 -6.08 -3.54 -6.51
CA LEU A 56 -5.54 -2.45 -5.72
C LEU A 56 -6.45 -1.22 -5.77
N GLU A 57 -6.89 -0.84 -6.97
CA GLU A 57 -7.79 0.31 -7.16
C GLU A 57 -9.14 0.07 -6.50
N ASN A 58 -9.71 -1.13 -6.64
CA ASN A 58 -10.94 -1.52 -5.98
C ASN A 58 -10.80 -1.52 -4.46
N PHE A 59 -9.67 -2.01 -3.94
CA PHE A 59 -9.37 -1.98 -2.51
C PHE A 59 -9.36 -0.54 -2.00
N PHE A 60 -8.58 0.35 -2.62
CA PHE A 60 -8.47 1.74 -2.18
C PHE A 60 -9.77 2.54 -2.35
N THR A 61 -10.52 2.29 -3.43
CA THR A 61 -11.83 2.91 -3.65
C THR A 61 -12.79 2.57 -2.51
N ASN A 62 -12.85 1.30 -2.13
CA ASN A 62 -13.70 0.87 -1.03
C ASN A 62 -13.16 1.33 0.33
N PHE A 63 -11.84 1.26 0.55
CA PHE A 63 -11.18 1.73 1.76
C PHE A 63 -11.44 3.22 2.00
N MET A 64 -11.24 4.08 1.01
CA MET A 64 -11.48 5.53 1.15
C MET A 64 -12.95 5.87 1.34
N ARG A 65 -13.86 5.08 0.75
CA ARG A 65 -15.31 5.29 0.89
C ARG A 65 -15.85 4.84 2.25
N GLN A 66 -15.34 3.73 2.79
CA GLN A 66 -15.89 3.10 4.00
C GLN A 66 -15.12 3.45 5.27
N THR A 67 -13.83 3.74 5.17
CA THR A 67 -12.98 4.06 6.34
C THR A 67 -13.25 5.47 6.82
N LYS A 68 -13.55 5.61 8.12
CA LYS A 68 -13.82 6.91 8.76
C LYS A 68 -12.60 7.84 8.78
N GLU A 69 -11.41 7.30 9.06
CA GLU A 69 -10.16 8.08 9.02
C GLU A 69 -9.10 7.30 8.22
N PRO A 70 -9.11 7.40 6.89
CA PRO A 70 -8.16 6.67 6.04
C PRO A 70 -6.71 7.14 6.27
N THR A 71 -6.53 8.37 6.74
CA THR A 71 -5.21 8.98 7.04
C THR A 71 -4.49 8.35 8.23
N ARG A 72 -5.17 7.50 9.03
CA ARG A 72 -4.52 6.76 10.12
C ARG A 72 -3.72 5.55 9.60
N PHE A 73 -3.94 5.15 8.35
CA PHE A 73 -3.30 3.99 7.74
C PHE A 73 -2.30 4.47 6.69
N GLU A 74 -1.09 3.95 6.76
CA GLU A 74 -0.05 4.12 5.76
C GLU A 74 0.11 2.81 5.00
N PHE A 75 0.13 2.87 3.67
CA PHE A 75 0.24 1.69 2.83
C PHE A 75 1.62 1.62 2.17
N PHE A 76 2.13 0.41 2.04
CA PHE A 76 3.40 0.12 1.42
C PHE A 76 3.27 -1.09 0.49
N LYS A 77 4.07 -1.16 -0.57
CA LYS A 77 4.14 -2.33 -1.46
C LYS A 77 5.43 -3.09 -1.23
N ALA A 78 5.34 -4.41 -1.28
CA ALA A 78 6.50 -5.28 -1.23
C ALA A 78 6.35 -6.43 -2.24
N PRO A 79 7.42 -6.89 -2.91
CA PRO A 79 7.34 -8.09 -3.72
C PRO A 79 6.91 -9.28 -2.86
N LEU A 80 6.00 -10.13 -3.35
CA LEU A 80 5.52 -11.31 -2.62
C LEU A 80 6.66 -12.18 -2.07
N GLU A 81 7.69 -12.42 -2.89
CA GLU A 81 8.84 -13.23 -2.49
C GLU A 81 9.70 -12.58 -1.39
N LYS A 82 9.66 -11.26 -1.27
CA LYS A 82 10.48 -10.48 -0.32
C LYS A 82 9.64 -9.77 0.74
N VAL A 83 8.38 -10.14 0.89
CA VAL A 83 7.44 -9.47 1.79
C VAL A 83 7.93 -9.45 3.23
N GLU A 84 8.52 -10.55 3.71
CA GLU A 84 9.05 -10.67 5.06
C GLU A 84 10.29 -9.77 5.28
N GLU A 85 11.22 -9.77 4.32
CA GLU A 85 12.43 -8.95 4.37
C GLU A 85 12.09 -7.45 4.28
N VAL A 86 11.25 -7.07 3.32
CA VAL A 86 10.81 -5.68 3.15
C VAL A 86 10.01 -5.22 4.36
N ALA A 87 9.12 -6.05 4.90
CA ALA A 87 8.36 -5.69 6.09
C ALA A 87 9.28 -5.39 7.27
N ARG A 88 10.26 -6.26 7.52
CA ARG A 88 11.25 -6.04 8.57
C ARG A 88 12.04 -4.76 8.35
N LYS A 89 12.54 -4.50 7.14
CA LYS A 89 13.28 -3.27 6.81
C LYS A 89 12.45 -2.01 7.04
N LEU A 90 11.19 -2.01 6.60
CA LEU A 90 10.28 -0.89 6.82
C LEU A 90 10.01 -0.68 8.33
N GLN A 91 9.86 -1.76 9.10
CA GLN A 91 9.71 -1.68 10.55
C GLN A 91 10.95 -1.09 11.25
N GLU A 92 12.14 -1.48 10.83
CA GLU A 92 13.39 -0.88 11.30
C GLU A 92 13.47 0.61 10.94
N ALA A 93 13.00 0.98 9.75
CA ALA A 93 12.91 2.38 9.33
C ALA A 93 11.93 3.21 10.16
N PHE A 94 10.79 2.64 10.58
CA PHE A 94 9.85 3.32 11.48
C PHE A 94 10.44 3.62 12.86
N THR A 95 11.48 2.90 13.28
CA THR A 95 12.16 3.16 14.55
C THR A 95 13.04 4.42 14.47
N ASN A 96 13.54 4.77 13.27
CA ASN A 96 14.38 5.94 13.04
C ASN A 96 13.97 6.67 11.74
N PRO A 97 12.77 7.25 11.69
CA PRO A 97 12.26 7.88 10.47
C PRO A 97 13.02 9.17 10.09
N ASP A 98 13.75 9.76 11.04
CA ASP A 98 14.56 10.97 10.83
C ASP A 98 15.81 10.74 9.96
N LYS A 99 16.21 9.47 9.76
CA LYS A 99 17.34 9.15 8.87
C LYS A 99 16.91 9.33 7.42
N PRO A 100 17.67 10.07 6.59
CA PRO A 100 17.33 10.28 5.18
C PRO A 100 17.18 8.96 4.42
N GLU A 101 18.10 8.01 4.62
CA GLU A 101 18.04 6.68 3.99
C GLU A 101 16.75 5.91 4.32
N ASN A 102 16.29 6.02 5.58
CA ASN A 102 15.04 5.38 6.01
C ASN A 102 13.85 6.07 5.37
N LYS A 103 13.84 7.40 5.35
CA LYS A 103 12.78 8.19 4.71
C LYS A 103 12.66 7.87 3.22
N ASP A 104 13.78 7.82 2.50
CA ASP A 104 13.82 7.44 1.08
C ASP A 104 13.27 6.03 0.88
N MET A 105 13.68 5.06 1.71
CA MET A 105 13.16 3.69 1.63
C MET A 105 11.66 3.61 1.90
N LEU A 106 11.17 4.32 2.93
CA LEU A 106 9.74 4.38 3.24
C LEU A 106 8.96 4.96 2.07
N ASP A 107 9.44 6.05 1.48
CA ASP A 107 8.80 6.75 0.36
C ASP A 107 8.78 5.90 -0.92
N MET A 108 9.89 5.23 -1.24
CA MET A 108 9.99 4.32 -2.39
C MET A 108 8.97 3.17 -2.35
N HIS A 109 8.71 2.65 -1.15
CA HIS A 109 7.75 1.59 -0.93
C HIS A 109 6.33 2.10 -0.66
N ARG A 110 6.17 3.40 -0.38
CA ARG A 110 4.88 4.00 -0.03
C ARG A 110 3.91 3.88 -1.19
N VAL A 111 2.65 3.67 -0.84
CA VAL A 111 1.54 3.62 -1.77
C VAL A 111 0.52 4.62 -1.29
N GLU A 112 0.33 5.70 -2.05
CA GLU A 112 -0.67 6.71 -1.72
C GLU A 112 -2.04 6.23 -2.24
N PRO A 113 -3.02 5.97 -1.35
CA PRO A 113 -4.35 5.49 -1.76
C PRO A 113 -5.02 6.41 -2.78
N LYS A 114 -4.71 7.72 -2.70
CA LYS A 114 -5.25 8.76 -3.58
C LYS A 114 -4.78 8.65 -5.02
N GLU A 115 -3.58 8.14 -5.26
CA GLU A 115 -3.04 7.95 -6.62
C GLU A 115 -3.65 6.72 -7.30
N HIS A 116 -4.27 5.83 -6.52
CA HIS A 116 -4.78 4.54 -6.97
C HIS A 116 -6.30 4.44 -6.95
N ILE A 117 -7.01 5.50 -6.55
CA ILE A 117 -8.44 5.62 -6.78
C ILE A 117 -8.62 6.28 -8.13
N GLN A 118 -9.17 5.55 -9.11
CA GLN A 118 -9.64 6.19 -10.35
C GLN A 118 -10.66 7.25 -9.92
N GLU A 119 -10.35 8.51 -10.22
CA GLU A 119 -11.26 9.64 -10.02
C GLU A 119 -12.57 9.37 -10.77
N GLN A 120 -13.55 8.76 -10.11
CA GLN A 120 -14.95 8.89 -10.50
C GLN A 120 -15.52 10.17 -9.89
N ALA A 121 -14.99 11.32 -10.35
CA ALA A 121 -15.57 12.67 -10.35
C ALA A 121 -14.46 13.62 -10.88
N GLN A 122 -14.45 13.98 -12.15
CA GLN A 122 -15.00 15.25 -12.67
C GLN A 122 -14.36 16.52 -12.07
N GLU A 123 -13.89 17.38 -12.99
CA GLU A 123 -13.49 18.79 -12.86
C GLU A 123 -12.01 19.06 -12.54
N GLN A 124 -11.20 19.03 -13.62
CA GLN A 124 -10.10 19.97 -13.77
C GLN A 124 -10.66 21.41 -13.74
N PRO A 125 -10.10 22.34 -12.96
CA PRO A 125 -9.82 23.66 -13.48
C PRO A 125 -8.45 23.55 -14.15
N GLN A 126 -8.45 23.44 -15.48
CA GLN A 126 -7.30 23.86 -16.26
C GLN A 126 -7.12 25.36 -16.01
N SER A 127 -6.21 25.70 -15.09
CA SER A 127 -5.60 27.02 -15.08
C SER A 127 -4.67 27.09 -16.29
N GLN A 128 -5.24 27.37 -17.45
CA GLN A 128 -4.48 27.89 -18.58
C GLN A 128 -3.93 29.25 -18.15
N SER A 129 -2.66 29.28 -17.78
CA SER A 129 -1.89 30.51 -17.73
C SER A 129 -1.78 31.07 -19.15
N SER A 130 -2.65 32.03 -19.46
CA SER A 130 -2.36 33.07 -20.45
C SER A 130 -1.91 34.29 -19.69
N ASN A 131 -0.64 34.68 -19.82
CA ASN A 131 -0.26 36.02 -20.23
C ASN A 131 1.22 36.08 -20.63
#